data_AF-A0A1G8M9R3-F1
#
_entry.id   AF-A0A1G8M9R3-F1
#
_cell.length_a   1.000
_cell.length_b   1.000
_cell.length_c   1.000
_cell.angle_alpha   90.00
_cell.angle_beta   90.00
_cell.angle_gamma   90.00
#
_symmetry.space_group_name_H-M   'P 1'
#
loop_
_entity.id
_entity.type
_entity.pdbx_description
1 polymer ?
#
loop_
_entity_poly.entity_id
_entity_poly.type
_entity_poly.pdbx_seq_one_letter_code
_entity_poly.pdbx_strand_id
1 'polypeptide(L)'
;MTKQETFKINWIIELIKEQEPERTDLIEQLENSEIKEWFRQAYIRFVSGFRSNQPNSEWQFKENIELEHPTEGTIILDILKDGRIGGIEFLKYIPHY
;
A
#
# COMPACT_ATOMS: atom_id res chain seq x y z
N MET A 1 20.97 11.81 14.36
CA MET A 1 19.58 11.66 13.88
C MET A 1 19.64 11.12 12.46
N THR A 2 19.30 9.85 12.26
CA THR A 2 19.12 9.30 10.91
C THR A 2 17.93 10.02 10.29
N LYS A 3 18.13 10.62 9.12
CA LYS A 3 17.05 11.23 8.34
C LYS A 3 16.12 10.09 7.92
N GLN A 4 14.87 10.11 8.38
CA GLN A 4 13.89 9.10 7.98
C GLN A 4 13.59 9.30 6.49
N GLU A 5 13.84 8.27 5.69
CA GLU A 5 13.63 8.35 4.25
C GLU A 5 12.14 8.39 3.94
N THR A 6 11.79 9.10 2.87
CA THR A 6 10.43 9.21 2.36
C THR A 6 10.33 8.63 0.95
N PHE A 7 9.10 8.38 0.50
CA PHE A 7 8.79 8.09 -0.90
C PHE A 7 7.51 8.80 -1.31
N LYS A 8 7.38 9.05 -2.62
CA LYS A 8 6.17 9.64 -3.21
C LYS A 8 5.24 8.53 -3.67
N ILE A 9 3.93 8.72 -3.50
CA ILE A 9 2.93 7.71 -3.89
C ILE A 9 2.97 7.39 -5.39
N ASN A 10 3.48 8.30 -6.22
CA ASN A 10 3.77 8.07 -7.63
C ASN A 10 4.65 6.84 -7.87
N TRP A 11 5.54 6.46 -6.96
CA TRP A 11 6.31 5.21 -7.10
C TRP A 11 5.37 4.01 -7.20
N ILE A 12 4.37 3.94 -6.33
CA ILE A 12 3.40 2.85 -6.31
C ILE A 12 2.49 2.92 -7.55
N ILE A 13 2.07 4.11 -7.96
CA ILE A 13 1.26 4.29 -9.17
C ILE A 13 1.99 3.77 -10.42
N GLU A 14 3.27 4.13 -10.59
CA GLU A 14 4.04 3.67 -11.74
C GLU A 14 4.28 2.15 -11.70
N LEU A 15 4.49 1.56 -10.51
CA LEU A 15 4.56 0.11 -10.36
C LEU A 15 3.24 -0.59 -10.75
N ILE A 16 2.09 -0.05 -10.33
CA ILE A 16 0.78 -0.61 -10.72
C ILE A 16 0.60 -0.50 -12.23
N LYS A 17 0.92 0.65 -12.85
CA LYS A 17 0.83 0.81 -14.31
C LYS A 17 1.70 -0.19 -15.08
N GLU A 18 2.86 -0.54 -14.53
CA GLU A 18 3.79 -1.48 -15.16
C GLU A 18 3.37 -2.94 -14.98
N GLN A 19 2.96 -3.33 -13.77
CA GLN A 19 2.80 -4.74 -13.39
C GLN A 19 1.34 -5.19 -13.36
N GLU A 20 0.41 -4.26 -13.12
CA GLU A 20 -1.03 -4.51 -12.98
C GLU A 20 -1.84 -3.42 -13.73
N PRO A 21 -1.61 -3.20 -15.04
CA PRO A 21 -2.15 -2.05 -15.78
C PRO A 21 -3.69 -1.99 -15.81
N GLU A 22 -4.37 -3.13 -15.65
CA GLU A 22 -5.83 -3.22 -15.62
C GLU A 22 -6.43 -2.72 -14.29
N ARG A 23 -5.61 -2.49 -13.26
CA ARG A 23 -6.02 -2.01 -11.93
C ARG A 23 -6.15 -0.49 -11.88
N THR A 24 -6.88 0.08 -12.84
CA THR A 24 -7.14 1.52 -12.92
C THR A 24 -7.87 2.04 -11.68
N ASP A 25 -8.67 1.18 -11.04
CA ASP A 25 -9.35 1.45 -9.76
C ASP A 25 -8.37 1.84 -8.65
N LEU A 26 -7.18 1.24 -8.62
CA LEU A 26 -6.17 1.52 -7.61
C LEU A 26 -5.34 2.76 -7.95
N ILE A 27 -5.04 2.94 -9.23
CA ILE A 27 -4.35 4.12 -9.73
C ILE A 27 -5.17 5.37 -9.38
N GLU A 28 -6.46 5.38 -9.68
CA GLU A 28 -7.35 6.50 -9.37
C GLU A 28 -7.43 6.79 -7.87
N GLN A 29 -7.46 5.77 -7.01
CA GLN A 29 -7.45 5.96 -5.57
C GLN A 29 -6.16 6.64 -5.08
N LEU A 30 -5.00 6.19 -5.55
CA LEU A 30 -3.71 6.76 -5.17
C LEU A 30 -3.52 8.19 -5.73
N GLU A 31 -4.00 8.44 -6.94
CA GLU A 31 -4.04 9.77 -7.56
C GLU A 31 -4.96 10.74 -6.80
N ASN A 32 -6.00 10.25 -6.14
CA ASN A 32 -6.90 11.04 -5.30
C ASN A 32 -6.54 11.08 -3.81
N SER A 33 -5.54 10.31 -3.35
CA SER A 33 -5.08 10.33 -1.95
C SER A 33 -4.67 11.75 -1.50
N GLU A 34 -5.11 12.18 -0.33
CA GLU A 34 -4.73 13.49 0.24
C GLU A 34 -3.22 13.58 0.52
N ILE A 35 -2.62 12.47 0.97
CA ILE A 35 -1.20 12.38 1.29
C ILE A 35 -0.46 11.80 0.08
N LYS A 36 0.52 12.56 -0.43
CA LYS A 36 1.34 12.21 -1.61
C LYS A 36 2.75 11.74 -1.28
N GLU A 37 3.19 11.91 -0.05
CA GLU A 37 4.52 11.53 0.41
C GLU A 37 4.43 10.91 1.81
N TRP A 38 5.10 9.78 1.98
CA TRP A 38 5.07 8.98 3.20
C TRP A 38 6.49 8.64 3.65
N PHE A 39 6.67 8.43 4.95
CA PHE A 39 7.89 7.82 5.46
C PHE A 39 7.98 6.37 4.97
N ARG A 40 9.19 5.96 4.57
CA ARG A 40 9.50 4.55 4.33
C ARG A 40 9.47 3.81 5.66
N GLN A 41 8.57 2.84 5.75
CA GLN A 41 8.36 2.00 6.91
C GLN A 41 7.66 0.72 6.47
N ALA A 42 7.67 -0.29 7.32
CA ALA A 42 7.09 -1.59 7.01
C ALA A 42 5.62 -1.54 6.63
N TYR A 43 4.82 -0.69 7.30
CA TYR A 43 3.37 -0.66 7.12
C TYR A 43 2.85 0.76 7.00
N ILE A 44 2.05 1.01 5.97
CA ILE A 44 1.26 2.23 5.79
C ILE A 44 -0.19 1.81 5.71
N ARG A 45 -1.06 2.49 6.46
CA ARG A 45 -2.50 2.17 6.50
C ARG A 45 -3.30 3.37 6.05
N PHE A 46 -4.20 3.16 5.09
CA PHE A 46 -5.17 4.16 4.65
C PHE A 46 -6.49 4.07 5.43
N VAL A 47 -6.74 2.91 6.07
CA VAL A 47 -7.89 2.70 6.95
C VAL A 47 -7.45 2.16 8.31
N SER A 48 -8.34 2.25 9.30
CA SER A 48 -8.10 1.69 10.62
C SER A 48 -8.00 0.16 10.58
N GLY A 49 -6.87 -0.38 11.03
CA GLY A 49 -6.68 -1.82 11.27
C GLY A 49 -7.24 -2.31 12.61
N PHE A 50 -8.09 -1.53 13.28
CA PHE A 50 -8.71 -1.95 14.54
C PHE A 50 -9.75 -3.03 14.30
N ARG A 51 -9.61 -4.18 14.99
CA ARG A 51 -10.52 -5.33 14.90
C ARG A 51 -10.76 -5.80 13.45
N SER A 52 -9.70 -5.88 12.64
CA SER A 52 -9.78 -6.32 11.25
C SER A 52 -10.65 -7.56 11.05
N ASN A 53 -11.45 -7.56 10.00
CA ASN A 53 -12.40 -8.61 9.60
C ASN A 53 -13.54 -8.89 10.58
N GLN A 54 -13.77 -8.02 11.58
CA GLN A 54 -14.97 -8.08 12.42
C GLN A 54 -16.10 -7.24 11.81
N PRO A 55 -17.37 -7.52 12.13
CA PRO A 55 -18.48 -6.65 11.70
C PRO A 55 -18.22 -5.19 12.09
N ASN A 56 -18.48 -4.27 11.16
CA ASN A 56 -18.28 -2.82 11.30
C ASN A 56 -16.82 -2.34 11.44
N SER A 57 -15.81 -3.20 11.25
CA SER A 57 -14.43 -2.71 11.11
C SER A 57 -14.18 -2.17 9.70
N GLU A 58 -13.36 -1.11 9.59
CA GLU A 58 -12.98 -0.56 8.28
C GLU A 58 -12.15 -1.55 7.47
N TRP A 59 -11.23 -2.25 8.13
CA TRP A 59 -10.42 -3.28 7.49
C TRP A 59 -11.23 -4.55 7.29
N GLN A 60 -11.67 -4.78 6.06
CA GLN A 60 -12.27 -6.02 5.58
C GLN A 60 -11.42 -6.57 4.46
N PHE A 61 -10.45 -7.43 4.75
CA PHE A 61 -9.49 -7.93 3.76
C PHE A 61 -10.19 -8.72 2.65
N LYS A 62 -9.74 -8.52 1.40
CA LYS A 62 -10.18 -9.26 0.23
C LYS A 62 -9.01 -10.03 -0.40
N GLU A 63 -7.97 -9.31 -0.81
CA GLU A 63 -6.84 -9.84 -1.56
C GLU A 63 -5.61 -8.95 -1.37
N ASN A 64 -4.46 -9.43 -1.81
CA ASN A 64 -3.25 -8.65 -1.93
C ASN A 64 -2.79 -8.55 -3.39
N ILE A 65 -1.99 -7.54 -3.68
CA ILE A 65 -1.26 -7.40 -4.94
C ILE A 65 0.21 -7.27 -4.58
N GLU A 66 1.04 -8.05 -5.24
CA GLU A 66 2.49 -7.99 -5.08
C GLU A 66 3.07 -7.12 -6.19
N LEU A 67 3.85 -6.10 -5.82
CA LEU A 67 4.56 -5.21 -6.72
C LEU A 67 6.05 -5.31 -6.44
N GLU A 68 6.86 -5.50 -7.47
CA GLU A 68 8.31 -5.58 -7.33
C GLU A 68 8.97 -4.23 -7.62
N HIS A 69 9.63 -3.65 -6.61
CA HIS A 69 10.39 -2.41 -6.76
C HIS A 69 11.89 -2.68 -6.83
N PRO A 70 12.63 -2.09 -7.80
CA PRO A 70 14.05 -2.40 -8.04
C PRO A 70 14.98 -2.28 -6.83
N THR A 71 14.68 -1.37 -5.89
CA THR A 71 15.50 -1.14 -4.69
C THR A 71 14.78 -1.39 -3.37
N GLU A 72 13.45 -1.51 -3.40
CA GLU A 72 12.65 -1.73 -2.18
C GLU A 72 12.19 -3.19 -2.06
N GLY A 73 12.43 -4.01 -3.09
CA GLY A 73 11.98 -5.40 -3.15
C GLY A 73 10.46 -5.47 -3.31
N THR A 74 9.88 -6.55 -2.79
CA THR A 74 8.44 -6.78 -2.82
C THR A 74 7.70 -5.78 -1.94
N ILE A 75 6.70 -5.14 -2.53
CA ILE A 75 5.73 -4.25 -1.91
C ILE A 75 4.35 -4.87 -2.06
N ILE A 76 3.61 -4.97 -0.96
CA ILE A 76 2.25 -5.52 -0.96
C ILE A 76 1.23 -4.40 -0.89
N LEU A 77 0.20 -4.45 -1.74
CA LEU A 77 -1.02 -3.65 -1.59
C LEU A 77 -2.13 -4.51 -1.05
N ASP A 78 -2.68 -4.14 0.10
CA ASP A 78 -3.86 -4.80 0.66
C ASP A 78 -5.12 -4.18 0.10
N ILE A 79 -5.97 -4.99 -0.54
CA ILE A 79 -7.25 -4.56 -1.09
C ILE A 79 -8.38 -5.06 -0.19
N LEU A 80 -9.30 -4.16 0.12
CA LEU A 80 -10.46 -4.44 0.96
C LEU A 80 -11.66 -4.92 0.14
N LYS A 81 -12.63 -5.54 0.80
CA LYS A 81 -13.85 -6.09 0.16
C LYS A 81 -14.71 -5.04 -0.54
N ASP A 82 -14.60 -3.78 -0.13
CA ASP A 82 -15.27 -2.64 -0.74
C ASP A 82 -14.45 -1.97 -1.86
N GLY A 83 -13.31 -2.55 -2.23
CA GLY A 83 -12.42 -2.07 -3.29
C GLY A 83 -11.42 -1.01 -2.86
N ARG A 84 -11.46 -0.55 -1.60
CA ARG A 84 -10.48 0.42 -1.11
C ARG A 84 -9.10 -0.23 -0.90
N ILE A 85 -8.04 0.56 -1.08
CA ILE A 85 -6.72 0.20 -0.58
C ILE A 85 -6.73 0.30 0.95
N GLY A 86 -6.43 -0.81 1.62
CA GLY A 86 -6.32 -0.87 3.08
C GLY A 86 -4.95 -0.40 3.57
N GLY A 87 -3.89 -0.84 2.89
CA GLY A 87 -2.53 -0.52 3.27
C GLY A 87 -1.49 -0.87 2.20
N ILE A 88 -0.26 -0.42 2.46
CA ILE A 88 0.95 -0.77 1.71
C ILE A 88 1.92 -1.40 2.70
N GLU A 89 2.46 -2.57 2.36
CA GLU A 89 3.51 -3.22 3.12
C GLU A 89 4.82 -3.24 2.34
N PHE A 90 5.89 -2.74 2.95
CA PHE A 90 7.24 -2.81 2.39
C PHE A 90 7.97 -3.94 3.11
N LEU A 91 8.07 -5.11 2.46
CA LEU A 91 8.53 -6.32 3.11
C LEU A 91 9.99 -6.22 3.57
N LYS A 92 10.82 -5.48 2.84
CA LYS A 92 12.20 -5.14 3.20
C LYS A 92 12.36 -4.51 4.60
N TYR A 93 11.33 -3.86 5.12
CA TYR A 93 11.37 -3.23 6.45
C TYR A 93 10.72 -4.08 7.54
N ILE A 94 10.19 -5.27 7.21
CA ILE A 94 9.66 -6.23 8.17
C ILE A 94 10.82 -7.09 8.67
N PRO A 95 11.07 -7.16 9.99
CA PRO A 95 12.06 -8.07 10.53
C PRO A 95 11.72 -9.51 10.15
N HIS A 96 12.70 -10.23 9.59
CA HIS A 96 12.60 -11.66 9.18
C HIS A 96 11.88 -11.95 7.85
N TYR A 97 11.71 -10.96 6.98
CA TYR A 97 11.30 -11.15 5.59
C TYR A 97 12.48 -11.02 4.62
#